data_AF-A0A7C7EKN5-F1
#
_entry.id   AF-A0A7C7EKN5-F1
#
_cell.length_a   1.000
_cell.length_b   1.000
_cell.length_c   1.000
_cell.angle_alpha   90.00
_cell.angle_beta   90.00
_cell.angle_gamma   90.00
#
_symmetry.space_group_name_H-M   'P 1'
#
loop_
_entity.id
_entity.type
_entity.pdbx_description
1 polymer ?
#
loop_
_entity_poly.entity_id
_entity_poly.type
_entity_poly.pdbx_seq_one_letter_code
_entity_poly.pdbx_strand_id
1 'polypeptide(L)'
;MKKNRILIVAILAISMVFVGCTSSEEGEAFDIERDITVVARDAASGTRGAFHEIMEIIQKERSSEIDRLVVGALEFDGTDKVITAVEGDKYGIEVNSIW
;
A
#
# COMPACT_ATOMS: atom_id res chain seq x y z
N MET A 1 29.91 -37.80 -36.57
CA MET A 1 30.32 -36.63 -35.74
C MET A 1 29.38 -35.43 -35.84
N LYS A 2 28.89 -35.03 -37.02
CA LYS A 2 27.98 -33.87 -37.18
C LYS A 2 26.60 -34.05 -36.51
N LYS A 3 25.99 -35.24 -36.62
CA LYS A 3 24.67 -35.57 -36.04
C LYS A 3 24.67 -35.55 -34.50
N ASN A 4 25.74 -36.01 -33.86
CA ASN A 4 25.90 -35.96 -32.41
C ASN A 4 26.14 -34.53 -31.89
N ARG A 5 26.79 -33.67 -32.69
CA ARG A 5 26.97 -32.25 -32.36
C ARG A 5 25.65 -31.47 -32.42
N ILE A 6 24.77 -31.80 -33.37
CA ILE A 6 23.41 -31.22 -33.47
C ILE A 6 22.56 -31.64 -32.26
N LEU A 7 22.66 -32.90 -31.84
CA LEU A 7 21.93 -33.41 -30.68
C LEU A 7 22.31 -32.68 -29.37
N ILE A 8 23.61 -32.40 -29.18
CA ILE A 8 24.11 -31.73 -27.96
C ILE A 8 23.63 -30.26 -27.90
N VAL A 9 23.62 -29.57 -29.05
CA VAL A 9 23.15 -28.17 -29.12
C VAL A 9 21.64 -28.07 -28.87
N ALA A 10 20.86 -29.05 -29.35
CA ALA A 10 19.42 -29.10 -29.10
C ALA A 10 19.08 -29.34 -27.62
N ILE A 11 19.84 -30.20 -26.93
CA ILE A 11 19.65 -30.48 -25.50
C ILE A 11 20.01 -29.24 -24.65
N LEU A 12 21.06 -28.51 -25.02
CA LEU A 12 21.47 -27.28 -24.34
C LEU A 12 20.40 -26.18 -24.47
N ALA A 13 19.76 -26.06 -25.64
CA ALA A 13 18.71 -25.07 -25.87
C ALA A 13 17.42 -25.35 -25.07
N ILE A 14 17.10 -26.63 -24.84
CA ILE A 14 15.92 -27.03 -24.05
C ILE A 14 16.11 -26.75 -22.55
N SER A 15 17.35 -26.78 -22.06
CA SER A 15 17.66 -26.51 -20.64
C SER A 15 17.38 -25.06 -20.20
N MET A 16 17.35 -24.11 -21.14
CA MET A 16 17.04 -22.70 -20.86
C MET A 16 15.55 -22.43 -20.66
N VAL A 17 14.66 -23.34 -21.10
CA VAL A 17 13.20 -23.14 -21.03
C VAL A 17 12.64 -23.44 -19.63
N PHE A 18 13.39 -24.13 -18.78
CA PHE A 18 12.91 -24.58 -17.45
C PHE A 18 13.31 -23.70 -16.26
N VAL A 19 14.12 -22.65 -16.45
CA VAL A 19 14.57 -21.77 -15.35
C VAL A 19 13.56 -20.64 -15.05
N GLY A 20 12.54 -20.45 -15.88
CA GLY A 20 11.62 -19.31 -15.81
C GLY A 20 10.36 -19.47 -14.94
N CYS A 21 10.15 -20.61 -14.27
CA CYS A 21 8.88 -20.90 -13.58
C CYS A 21 9.00 -21.06 -12.06
N THR A 22 9.94 -20.35 -11.43
CA THR A 22 10.10 -20.34 -9.97
C THR A 22 10.16 -18.93 -9.39
N SER A 23 9.43 -18.00 -9.98
CA SER A 23 9.08 -16.73 -9.33
C SER A 23 7.70 -16.90 -8.67
N SER A 24 7.59 -17.81 -7.71
CA SER A 24 6.64 -17.62 -6.63
C SER A 24 7.24 -16.49 -5.80
N GLU A 25 6.85 -15.26 -6.12
CA GLU A 25 6.99 -14.16 -5.19
C GLU A 25 6.14 -14.54 -3.97
N GLU A 26 6.77 -15.23 -3.03
CA GLU A 26 6.28 -15.36 -1.67
C GLU A 26 6.35 -13.95 -1.08
N GLY A 27 5.38 -13.12 -1.47
CA GLY A 27 5.15 -11.85 -0.82
C GLY A 27 4.93 -12.17 0.65
N GLU A 28 5.79 -11.62 1.50
CA GLU A 28 5.69 -11.69 2.95
C GLU A 28 4.22 -11.58 3.35
N ALA A 29 3.68 -12.53 4.11
CA ALA A 29 2.30 -12.46 4.58
C ALA A 29 2.07 -11.14 5.34
N PHE A 30 0.86 -10.60 5.29
CA PHE A 30 0.53 -9.39 6.06
C PHE A 30 0.57 -9.72 7.56
N ASP A 31 1.41 -9.02 8.32
CA ASP A 31 1.59 -9.23 9.76
C ASP A 31 0.57 -8.38 10.53
N ILE A 32 -0.44 -9.04 11.09
CA ILE A 32 -1.52 -8.37 11.84
C ILE A 32 -1.09 -7.84 13.21
N GLU A 33 0.11 -8.19 13.69
CA GLU A 33 0.64 -7.73 14.98
C GLU A 33 1.40 -6.39 14.87
N ARG A 34 1.58 -5.87 13.65
CA ARG A 34 2.22 -4.57 13.42
C ARG A 34 1.29 -3.40 13.70
N ASP A 35 1.87 -2.31 14.17
CA ASP A 35 1.18 -1.03 14.28
C ASP A 35 0.78 -0.50 12.91
N ILE A 36 -0.39 0.15 12.85
CA ILE A 36 -0.93 0.76 11.64
C ILE A 36 -0.50 2.21 11.56
N THR A 37 0.02 2.62 10.40
CA THR A 37 0.33 4.03 10.13
C THR A 37 -0.91 4.71 9.58
N VAL A 38 -1.44 5.71 10.30
CA VAL A 38 -2.55 6.52 9.81
C VAL A 38 -2.00 7.72 9.06
N VAL A 39 -2.34 7.82 7.77
CA VAL A 39 -1.99 8.95 6.90
C VAL A 39 -3.23 9.79 6.66
N ALA A 40 -3.16 11.06 7.04
CA ALA A 40 -4.23 12.03 6.88
C ALA A 40 -3.87 13.10 5.85
N ARG A 41 -4.87 13.58 5.11
CA ARG A 41 -4.71 14.83 4.34
C ARG A 41 -4.76 16.04 5.27
N ASP A 42 -4.11 17.11 4.86
CA ASP A 42 -4.19 18.41 5.54
C ASP A 42 -5.65 18.81 5.88
N ALA A 43 -5.81 19.59 6.95
CA ALA A 43 -7.11 20.02 7.50
C ALA A 43 -7.98 20.77 6.47
N ALA A 44 -7.39 21.33 5.41
CA ALA A 44 -8.12 21.95 4.31
C ALA A 44 -8.84 20.96 3.37
N SER A 45 -8.65 19.65 3.53
CA SER A 45 -9.30 18.63 2.71
C SER A 45 -10.78 18.47 3.07
N GLY A 46 -11.67 18.78 2.12
CA GLY A 46 -13.11 18.52 2.27
C GLY A 46 -13.43 17.03 2.50
N THR A 47 -12.60 16.11 2.00
CA THR A 47 -12.76 14.67 2.24
C THR A 47 -12.42 14.28 3.68
N ARG A 48 -11.38 14.88 4.28
CA ARG A 48 -11.07 14.69 5.71
C ARG A 48 -12.19 15.23 6.58
N GLY A 49 -12.70 16.43 6.27
CA GLY A 49 -13.81 17.03 7.00
C GLY A 49 -15.08 16.16 6.96
N ALA A 50 -15.47 15.71 5.78
CA ALA A 50 -16.63 14.82 5.63
C ALA A 50 -16.42 13.46 6.35
N PHE A 51 -15.22 12.90 6.30
CA PHE A 51 -14.90 11.67 7.03
C PHE A 51 -14.96 11.87 8.55
N HIS A 52 -14.40 12.97 9.07
CA HIS A 52 -14.48 13.30 10.49
C HIS A 52 -15.92 13.48 10.97
N GLU A 53 -16.80 14.05 10.14
CA GLU A 53 -18.22 14.21 10.43
C GLU A 53 -18.96 12.87 10.42
N ILE A 54 -18.79 12.06 9.36
CA ILE A 54 -19.46 10.75 9.22
C ILE A 54 -19.03 9.78 10.31
N MET A 55 -17.74 9.77 10.65
CA MET A 55 -17.17 8.86 11.63
C MET A 55 -17.26 9.38 13.06
N GLU A 56 -17.82 10.58 13.25
CA GLU A 56 -17.90 11.26 14.55
C GLU A 56 -16.54 11.30 15.27
N ILE A 57 -15.45 11.49 14.49
CA ILE A 57 -14.09 11.65 15.02
C ILE A 57 -13.99 12.99 15.74
N ILE A 58 -14.61 14.01 15.16
CA ILE A 58 -14.79 15.31 15.80
C ILE A 58 -16.20 15.34 16.40
N GLN A 59 -16.30 15.36 17.73
CA GLN A 59 -17.59 15.41 18.41
C GLN A 59 -17.80 16.77 19.07
N LYS A 60 -18.99 17.33 18.87
CA LYS A 60 -19.43 18.53 19.61
C LYS A 60 -20.09 18.10 20.90
N GLU A 61 -19.35 18.19 22.00
CA GLU A 61 -19.91 18.01 23.32
C GLU A 61 -20.24 19.38 23.92
N ARG A 62 -21.55 19.66 24.02
CA ARG A 62 -22.12 20.94 24.49
C ARG A 62 -21.68 22.15 23.65
N SER A 63 -20.55 22.76 24.00
CA SER A 63 -20.00 24.00 23.42
C SER A 63 -18.53 23.85 23.03
N SER A 64 -17.99 22.63 23.06
CA SER A 64 -16.59 22.35 22.78
C SER A 64 -16.47 21.23 21.78
N GLU A 65 -15.52 21.39 20.87
CA GLU A 65 -15.20 20.44 19.83
C GLU A 65 -14.07 19.53 20.34
N ILE A 66 -14.34 18.23 20.42
CA ILE A 66 -13.39 17.23 20.86
C ILE A 66 -12.92 16.47 19.62
N ASP A 67 -11.66 16.68 19.24
CA ASP A 67 -11.00 15.92 18.18
C ASP A 67 -10.44 14.61 18.75
N ARG A 68 -10.95 13.48 18.26
CA ARG A 68 -10.51 12.13 18.64
C ARG A 68 -9.59 11.50 17.60
N LEU A 69 -9.03 12.29 16.68
CA LEU A 69 -8.04 11.80 15.74
C LEU A 69 -6.87 11.15 16.48
N VAL A 70 -6.38 10.03 15.93
CA VAL A 70 -5.25 9.33 16.50
C VAL A 70 -4.04 10.27 16.60
N VAL A 71 -3.43 10.33 17.78
CA VAL A 71 -2.24 11.16 18.00
C VAL A 71 -1.09 10.58 17.19
N GLY A 72 -0.51 11.37 16.30
CA GLY A 72 0.64 10.95 15.48
C GLY A 72 0.31 10.57 14.03
N ALA A 73 -0.89 10.87 13.54
CA ALA A 73 -1.20 10.74 12.11
C ALA A 73 -0.23 11.59 11.26
N LEU A 74 0.26 11.01 10.16
CA LEU A 74 1.11 11.73 9.20
C LEU A 74 0.24 12.61 8.33
N GLU A 75 0.44 13.92 8.38
CA GLU A 75 -0.32 14.88 7.59
C GLU A 75 0.44 15.34 6.34
N PHE A 76 -0.18 15.22 5.17
CA PHE A 76 0.40 15.71 3.90
C PHE A 76 -0.52 16.69 3.16
N ASP A 77 0.10 17.67 2.51
CA ASP A 77 -0.50 18.68 1.64
C ASP A 77 -0.66 18.14 0.21
N GLY A 78 -1.67 17.31 -0.02
CA GLY A 78 -2.10 16.89 -1.35
C GLY A 78 -2.23 15.38 -1.54
N THR A 79 -3.14 14.99 -2.44
CA THR A 79 -3.51 13.58 -2.70
C THR A 79 -2.31 12.74 -3.14
N ASP A 80 -1.45 13.25 -4.02
CA ASP A 80 -0.32 12.49 -4.58
C ASP A 80 0.69 12.07 -3.51
N LYS A 81 0.89 12.92 -2.49
CA LYS A 81 1.81 12.65 -1.37
C LYS A 81 1.24 11.63 -0.39
N VAL A 82 -0.07 11.65 -0.16
CA VAL A 82 -0.76 10.68 0.70
C VAL A 82 -0.74 9.30 0.05
N ILE A 83 -1.08 9.22 -1.25
CA ILE A 83 -1.01 7.97 -2.02
C ILE A 83 0.42 7.41 -2.02
N THR A 84 1.44 8.24 -2.26
CA THR A 84 2.83 7.78 -2.26
C THR A 84 3.26 7.26 -0.88
N ALA A 85 2.79 7.89 0.21
CA ALA A 85 3.09 7.45 1.56
C ALA A 85 2.43 6.11 1.89
N VAL A 86 1.19 5.88 1.44
CA VAL A 86 0.49 4.60 1.63
C VAL A 86 1.04 3.51 0.71
N GLU A 87 1.40 3.81 -0.53
CA GLU A 87 2.05 2.85 -1.43
C GLU A 87 3.42 2.39 -0.91
N GLY A 88 4.14 3.29 -0.21
CA GLY A 88 5.42 2.99 0.40
C GLY A 88 5.35 2.26 1.75
N ASP A 89 4.18 2.21 2.38
CA ASP A 89 3.97 1.60 3.69
C ASP A 89 2.92 0.48 3.63
N LYS A 90 3.37 -0.76 3.74
CA LYS A 90 2.51 -1.95 3.78
C LYS A 90 1.42 -1.87 4.86
N TYR A 91 1.66 -1.11 5.93
CA TYR A 91 0.73 -0.92 7.05
C TYR A 91 0.10 0.49 7.07
N GLY A 92 0.26 1.26 5.99
CA GLY A 92 -0.33 2.58 5.82
C GLY A 92 -1.81 2.53 5.44
N ILE A 93 -2.62 3.37 6.07
CA ILE A 93 -4.03 3.57 5.72
C ILE A 93 -4.34 5.06 5.53
N GLU A 94 -5.19 5.36 4.54
CA GLU A 94 -5.70 6.71 4.26
C GLU A 94 -7.20 6.67 3.94
N VAL A 95 -7.84 7.85 4.00
CA VAL A 95 -9.20 8.04 3.50
C VAL A 95 -9.15 8.92 2.25
N ASN A 96 -9.53 8.33 1.12
CA ASN A 96 -9.61 9.03 -0.16
C ASN A 96 -11.04 9.03 -0.73
N SER A 97 -11.30 9.94 -1.69
CA SER A 97 -12.52 9.91 -2.48
C SER A 97 -12.56 8.66 -3.35
N ILE A 98 -13.75 8.10 -3.55
CA ILE A 98 -13.99 6.89 -4.36
C ILE A 98 -14.04 7.23 -5.88
N TRP A 99 -13.77 8.49 -6.24
CA TRP A 99 -13.86 9.05 -7.58
C TRP A 99 -12.57 9.77 -7.93
#